data_AF-A0A161LN33-F1
#
_entry.id   AF-A0A161LN33-F1
#
_cell.length_a   1.000
_cell.length_b   1.000
_cell.length_c   1.000
_cell.angle_alpha   90.00
_cell.angle_beta   90.00
_cell.angle_gamma   90.00
#
_symmetry.space_group_name_H-M   'P 1'
#
loop_
_entity.id
_entity.type
_entity.pdbx_description
1 polymer ?
#
loop_
_entity_poly.entity_id
_entity_poly.type
_entity_poly.pdbx_seq_one_letter_code
_entity_poly.pdbx_strand_id
1 'polypeptide(L)'
;MTTTAVQFVPFDADRATLLAHLDAHPWWARNRRDSGNGYLVWELTAEACTELYGHLFHQHGRAVLLTESAAAHHPPSDTGTCEEAAYVINAVALGLDLRTSTDVVDWLVAIYRLAEPGGAIALIASGQVVPE
;
A
#
# COMPACT_ATOMS: atom_id res chain seq x y z
N MET A 1 -2.07 -6.20 22.68
CA MET A 1 -2.08 -5.60 21.33
C MET A 1 -0.89 -6.19 20.60
N THR A 2 -1.14 -7.15 19.73
CA THR A 2 -0.12 -7.64 18.79
C THR A 2 0.07 -6.53 17.78
N THR A 3 1.22 -5.86 17.80
CA THR A 3 1.57 -4.86 16.79
C THR A 3 1.68 -5.61 15.48
N THR A 4 0.67 -5.52 14.61
CA THR A 4 0.76 -6.04 13.25
C THR A 4 1.93 -5.32 12.60
N ALA A 5 2.97 -6.05 12.21
CA ALA A 5 4.09 -5.48 11.48
C ALA A 5 3.54 -4.82 10.21
N VAL A 6 3.95 -3.59 9.94
CA VAL A 6 3.51 -2.87 8.75
C VAL A 6 4.09 -3.59 7.53
N GLN A 7 3.24 -4.12 6.66
CA GLN A 7 3.66 -4.86 5.48
C GLN A 7 3.68 -3.95 4.26
N PHE A 8 4.88 -3.55 3.82
CA PHE A 8 5.06 -2.80 2.59
C PHE A 8 5.23 -3.70 1.37
N VAL A 9 4.85 -3.19 0.21
CA VAL A 9 5.16 -3.77 -1.09
C VAL A 9 6.27 -2.97 -1.81
N PRO A 10 7.12 -3.61 -2.63
CA PRO A 10 8.01 -2.88 -3.53
C PRO A 10 7.24 -1.95 -4.48
N PHE A 11 7.77 -0.77 -4.79
CA PHE A 11 7.12 0.17 -5.72
C PHE A 11 7.13 -0.35 -7.17
N ASP A 12 8.07 -1.22 -7.50
CA ASP A 12 8.19 -1.94 -8.78
C ASP A 12 7.54 -3.33 -8.75
N ALA A 13 6.72 -3.63 -7.72
CA ALA A 13 6.07 -4.92 -7.60
C ALA A 13 5.21 -5.24 -8.83
N ASP A 14 5.33 -6.48 -9.32
CA ASP A 14 4.50 -6.92 -10.42
C ASP A 14 3.04 -7.11 -9.99
N ARG A 15 2.16 -7.20 -11.00
CA ARG A 15 0.73 -7.39 -10.77
C ARG A 15 0.43 -8.62 -9.90
N ALA A 16 1.13 -9.73 -10.11
CA ALA A 16 0.87 -10.97 -9.39
C ALA A 16 1.17 -10.81 -7.88
N THR A 17 2.27 -10.12 -7.56
CA THR A 17 2.68 -9.78 -6.20
C THR A 17 1.65 -8.88 -5.52
N LEU A 18 1.18 -7.84 -6.22
CA LEU A 18 0.16 -6.93 -5.69
C LEU A 18 -1.17 -7.64 -5.42
N LEU A 19 -1.61 -8.49 -6.35
CA LEU A 19 -2.81 -9.31 -6.16
C LEU A 19 -2.68 -10.24 -4.95
N ALA A 20 -1.56 -10.95 -4.84
CA ALA A 20 -1.31 -11.86 -3.73
C ALA A 20 -1.29 -11.13 -2.39
N HIS A 21 -0.69 -9.94 -2.33
CA HIS A 21 -0.70 -9.09 -1.15
C HIS A 21 -2.13 -8.67 -0.76
N LEU A 22 -2.89 -8.10 -1.71
CA LEU A 22 -4.24 -7.61 -1.47
C LEU A 22 -5.23 -8.72 -1.09
N ASP A 23 -5.14 -9.89 -1.72
CA ASP A 23 -6.02 -11.03 -1.41
C ASP A 23 -5.67 -11.71 -0.07
N ALA A 24 -4.43 -11.60 0.41
CA ALA A 24 -3.99 -12.18 1.67
C ALA A 24 -4.18 -11.25 2.88
N HIS A 25 -4.21 -9.93 2.67
CA HIS A 25 -4.16 -8.96 3.75
C HIS A 25 -5.57 -8.56 4.27
N PRO A 26 -5.86 -8.67 5.58
CA PRO A 26 -7.22 -8.58 6.12
C PRO A 26 -7.87 -7.19 6.04
N TRP A 27 -7.08 -6.14 5.83
CA TRP A 27 -7.59 -4.78 5.66
C TRP A 27 -8.25 -4.54 4.30
N TRP A 28 -8.02 -5.41 3.32
CA TRP A 28 -8.53 -5.23 1.96
C TRP A 28 -9.67 -6.22 1.67
N ALA A 29 -10.76 -5.69 1.12
CA ALA A 29 -11.87 -6.49 0.64
C ALA A 29 -12.00 -6.34 -0.87
N ARG A 30 -11.94 -7.47 -1.59
CA ARG A 30 -12.13 -7.49 -3.04
C ARG A 30 -13.59 -7.16 -3.38
N ASN A 31 -13.82 -6.04 -4.04
CA ASN A 31 -15.13 -5.67 -4.53
C ASN A 31 -15.39 -6.42 -5.85
N ARG A 32 -16.18 -7.49 -5.79
CA ARG A 32 -16.54 -8.33 -6.93
C ARG A 32 -17.53 -7.68 -7.91
N ARG A 33 -17.94 -6.42 -7.70
CA ARG A 33 -18.73 -5.73 -8.73
C ARG A 33 -17.88 -5.63 -9.98
N ASP A 34 -18.23 -6.46 -10.96
CA ASP A 34 -17.76 -6.37 -12.32
C ASP A 34 -17.94 -4.92 -12.76
N SER A 35 -16.82 -4.18 -12.80
CA SER A 35 -16.87 -2.73 -13.00
C SER A 35 -17.28 -2.40 -14.43
N GLY A 36 -17.41 -3.40 -15.32
CA GLY A 36 -17.58 -3.22 -16.75
C GLY A 36 -16.38 -2.54 -17.43
N ASN A 37 -15.39 -2.12 -16.63
CA ASN A 37 -14.29 -1.25 -17.01
C ASN A 37 -12.95 -2.02 -17.11
N GLY A 38 -12.94 -3.34 -16.90
CA GLY A 38 -11.75 -4.18 -17.01
C GLY A 38 -10.76 -4.03 -15.85
N TYR A 39 -11.22 -3.55 -14.70
CA TYR A 39 -10.43 -3.44 -13.47
C TYR A 39 -10.99 -4.30 -12.35
N LEU A 40 -10.07 -4.88 -11.59
CA LEU A 40 -10.29 -5.47 -10.28
C LEU A 40 -10.10 -4.39 -9.21
N VAL A 41 -10.98 -4.37 -8.21
CA VAL A 41 -11.01 -3.33 -7.17
C VAL A 41 -10.91 -3.97 -5.79
N TRP A 42 -10.03 -3.44 -4.95
CA TRP A 42 -9.97 -3.72 -3.51
C TRP A 42 -10.24 -2.45 -2.74
N GLU A 43 -11.15 -2.53 -1.78
CA GLU A 43 -11.49 -1.42 -0.90
C GLU A 43 -11.01 -1.73 0.50
N LEU A 44 -10.61 -0.70 1.24
CA LEU A 44 -10.36 -0.85 2.67
C LEU A 44 -11.63 -1.25 3.41
N THR A 45 -11.50 -2.22 4.31
CA THR A 45 -12.59 -2.60 5.20
C THR A 45 -12.95 -1.43 6.13
N ALA A 46 -14.21 -1.35 6.55
CA ALA A 46 -14.67 -0.30 7.47
C ALA A 46 -13.90 -0.30 8.81
N GLU A 47 -13.49 -1.49 9.27
CA GLU A 47 -12.67 -1.66 10.47
C GLU A 47 -11.28 -1.05 10.28
N ALA A 48 -10.55 -1.45 9.24
CA ALA A 48 -9.22 -0.91 8.93
C ALA A 48 -9.27 0.62 8.71
N CYS A 49 -10.30 1.10 8.02
CA CYS A 49 -10.52 2.53 7.83
C CYS A 49 -10.73 3.28 9.16
N THR A 50 -11.52 2.71 10.08
CA THR A 50 -11.74 3.31 11.40
C THR A 50 -10.47 3.30 12.25
N GLU A 51 -9.71 2.21 12.19
CA GLU A 51 -8.44 2.06 12.89
C GLU A 51 -7.40 3.09 12.43
N LEU A 52 -7.25 3.26 11.12
CA LEU A 52 -6.24 4.14 10.53
C LEU A 52 -6.64 5.62 10.56
N TYR A 53 -7.92 5.94 10.36
CA TYR A 53 -8.39 7.31 10.10
C TYR A 53 -9.46 7.82 11.06
N GLY A 54 -9.90 7.00 12.01
CA GLY A 54 -10.94 7.35 12.97
C GLY A 54 -12.25 7.75 12.28
N HIS A 55 -12.86 8.84 12.75
CA HIS A 55 -14.18 9.30 12.27
C HIS A 55 -14.14 10.04 10.92
N LEU A 56 -12.96 10.24 10.32
CA LEU A 56 -12.79 10.96 9.04
C LEU A 56 -13.13 10.11 7.80
N PHE A 57 -13.82 8.98 8.02
CA PHE A 57 -14.17 7.95 7.04
C PHE A 57 -14.84 8.46 5.75
N HIS A 58 -15.67 9.50 5.83
CA HIS A 58 -16.61 9.83 4.76
C HIS A 58 -16.02 10.57 3.53
N GLN A 59 -14.72 10.87 3.51
CA GLN A 59 -14.14 11.75 2.47
C GLN A 59 -13.11 11.09 1.54
N HIS A 60 -12.77 9.81 1.75
CA HIS A 60 -11.67 9.18 1.00
C HIS A 60 -12.09 7.85 0.42
N GLY A 61 -12.31 7.80 -0.90
CA GLY A 61 -12.34 6.53 -1.63
C GLY A 61 -10.94 5.92 -1.60
N ARG A 62 -10.73 4.91 -0.75
CA ARG A 62 -9.44 4.22 -0.60
C ARG A 62 -9.53 2.87 -1.28
N ALA A 63 -9.55 2.92 -2.62
CA ALA A 63 -9.60 1.75 -3.46
C ALA A 63 -8.26 1.57 -4.18
N VAL A 64 -7.79 0.33 -4.25
CA VAL A 64 -6.72 -0.08 -5.16
C VAL A 64 -7.37 -0.66 -6.40
N LEU A 65 -6.99 -0.13 -7.57
CA LEU A 65 -7.44 -0.62 -8.86
C LEU A 65 -6.28 -1.34 -9.55
N LEU A 66 -6.52 -2.55 -10.05
CA LEU A 66 -5.57 -3.30 -10.88
C LEU A 66 -6.28 -3.80 -12.12
N THR A 67 -5.63 -3.73 -13.28
CA THR A 67 -6.20 -4.24 -14.53
C THR A 67 -6.50 -5.75 -14.43
N GLU A 68 -7.62 -6.18 -15.01
CA GLU A 68 -8.06 -7.58 -14.96
C GLU A 68 -7.19 -8.50 -15.84
N SER A 69 -6.68 -7.97 -16.94
CA SER A 69 -5.76 -8.65 -17.85
C SER A 69 -4.41 -7.94 -17.89
N ALA A 70 -3.32 -8.71 -17.85
CA ALA A 70 -1.96 -8.21 -18.10
C ALA A 70 -1.80 -7.64 -19.53
N ALA A 71 -2.72 -7.96 -20.44
CA ALA A 71 -2.68 -7.58 -21.85
C ALA A 71 -3.71 -6.49 -22.23
N ALA A 72 -4.36 -5.83 -21.26
CA ALA A 72 -5.38 -4.82 -21.56
C ALA A 72 -4.82 -3.72 -22.48
N HIS A 73 -5.34 -3.64 -23.70
CA HIS A 73 -4.73 -2.91 -24.82
C HIS A 73 -4.77 -1.39 -24.73
N HIS A 74 -5.32 -0.79 -23.68
CA HIS A 74 -5.09 0.61 -23.31
C HIS A 74 -5.57 0.80 -21.87
N PRO A 75 -4.74 1.20 -20.90
CA PRO A 75 -5.27 1.84 -19.71
C PRO A 75 -5.81 3.22 -20.15
N PRO A 76 -7.12 3.50 -20.05
CA PRO A 76 -7.59 4.86 -20.18
C PRO A 76 -7.18 5.59 -18.89
N SER A 77 -6.36 6.64 -19.04
CA SER A 77 -5.85 7.52 -17.97
C SER A 77 -4.88 6.86 -16.97
N ASP A 78 -4.10 7.70 -16.28
CA ASP A 78 -3.00 7.37 -15.35
C ASP A 78 -3.39 6.50 -14.14
N THR A 79 -4.60 5.93 -14.11
CA THR A 79 -5.17 5.15 -13.00
C THR A 79 -5.09 3.64 -13.22
N GLY A 80 -4.65 2.91 -12.21
CA GLY A 80 -4.64 1.45 -12.15
C GLY A 80 -3.35 0.79 -12.64
N THR A 81 -2.24 1.53 -12.60
CA THR A 81 -0.89 0.97 -12.82
C THR A 81 -0.43 0.19 -11.58
N CYS A 82 0.51 -0.75 -11.75
CA CYS A 82 1.09 -1.50 -10.61
C CYS A 82 1.84 -0.57 -9.64
N GLU A 83 2.52 0.43 -10.18
CA GLU A 83 3.25 1.43 -9.41
C GLU A 83 2.30 2.28 -8.55
N GLU A 84 1.22 2.81 -9.12
CA GLU A 84 0.20 3.55 -8.36
C GLU A 84 -0.45 2.67 -7.27
N ALA A 85 -0.77 1.42 -7.61
CA ALA A 85 -1.30 0.47 -6.64
C ALA A 85 -0.33 0.23 -5.47
N ALA A 86 0.97 0.08 -5.75
CA ALA A 86 2.00 -0.04 -4.72
C ALA A 86 2.06 1.21 -3.83
N TYR A 87 1.97 2.42 -4.41
CA TYR A 87 1.90 3.66 -3.64
C TYR A 87 0.68 3.73 -2.74
N VAL A 88 -0.51 3.38 -3.24
CA VAL A 88 -1.75 3.38 -2.45
C VAL A 88 -1.65 2.39 -1.30
N ILE A 89 -1.15 1.17 -1.55
CA ILE A 89 -0.95 0.15 -0.51
C ILE A 89 0.00 0.67 0.57
N ASN A 90 1.17 1.19 0.18
CA ASN A 90 2.18 1.68 1.11
C ASN A 90 1.71 2.93 1.88
N ALA A 91 0.98 3.85 1.23
CA ALA A 91 0.39 5.02 1.88
C ALA A 91 -0.63 4.60 2.95
N VAL A 92 -1.47 3.61 2.65
CA VAL A 92 -2.43 3.05 3.61
C VAL A 92 -1.72 2.35 4.76
N ALA A 93 -0.68 1.56 4.48
CA ALA A 93 0.13 0.90 5.50
C ALA A 93 0.78 1.91 6.48
N LEU A 94 1.10 3.11 6.00
CA LEU A 94 1.59 4.24 6.81
C LEU A 94 0.49 5.11 7.44
N GLY A 95 -0.80 4.82 7.20
CA GLY A 95 -1.91 5.65 7.69
C GLY A 95 -1.97 7.04 7.05
N LEU A 96 -1.47 7.19 5.81
CA LEU A 96 -1.44 8.47 5.08
C LEU A 96 -2.73 8.70 4.27
N ASP A 97 -3.01 9.96 3.93
CA ASP A 97 -4.02 10.34 2.91
C ASP A 97 -3.51 9.93 1.52
N LEU A 98 -4.40 9.52 0.61
CA LEU A 98 -4.03 9.16 -0.77
C LEU A 98 -3.62 10.35 -1.64
N ARG A 99 -3.87 11.59 -1.17
CA ARG A 99 -3.35 12.82 -1.77
C ARG A 99 -1.90 13.11 -1.37
N THR A 100 -1.33 12.31 -0.47
CA THR A 100 0.09 12.40 -0.14
C THR A 100 0.91 12.15 -1.40
N SER A 101 1.91 13.00 -1.65
CA SER A 101 2.82 12.83 -2.79
C SER A 101 3.50 11.46 -2.75
N THR A 102 3.66 10.82 -3.90
CA THR A 102 4.37 9.54 -4.05
C THR A 102 5.80 9.61 -3.49
N ASP A 103 6.50 10.72 -3.70
CA ASP A 103 7.85 10.94 -3.16
C ASP A 103 7.89 10.91 -1.64
N VAL A 104 6.84 11.44 -0.99
CA VAL A 104 6.71 11.43 0.47
C VAL A 104 6.44 10.01 0.96
N VAL A 105 5.61 9.25 0.25
CA VAL A 105 5.36 7.84 0.57
C VAL A 105 6.64 7.03 0.44
N ASP A 106 7.39 7.17 -0.65
CA ASP A 106 8.67 6.48 -0.87
C ASP A 106 9.68 6.81 0.24
N TRP A 107 9.85 8.09 0.55
CA TRP A 107 10.77 8.52 1.60
C TRP A 107 10.40 7.95 2.98
N LEU A 108 9.12 7.93 3.33
CA LEU A 108 8.66 7.38 4.60
C LEU A 108 8.79 5.86 4.67
N VAL A 109 8.54 5.14 3.57
CA VAL A 109 8.81 3.70 3.48
C VAL A 109 10.31 3.41 3.67
N ALA A 110 11.18 4.20 3.03
CA ALA A 110 12.63 4.06 3.18
C ALA A 110 13.08 4.29 4.64
N ILE A 111 12.56 5.33 5.30
CA ILE A 111 12.85 5.59 6.73
C ILE A 111 12.38 4.43 7.60
N TYR A 112 11.17 3.93 7.38
CA TYR A 112 10.63 2.83 8.19
C TYR A 112 11.54 1.60 8.07
N ARG A 113 11.92 1.20 6.85
CA ARG A 113 12.83 0.08 6.62
C ARG A 113 14.21 0.26 7.28
N LEU A 114 14.72 1.49 7.33
CA LEU A 114 15.97 1.80 8.03
C LEU A 114 15.83 1.70 9.56
N ALA A 115 14.65 2.01 10.09
CA ALA A 115 14.33 2.02 11.50
C ALA A 115 13.81 0.68 12.05
N GLU A 116 13.38 -0.24 11.20
CA GLU A 116 12.95 -1.60 11.59
C GLU A 116 14.06 -2.35 12.35
N PRO A 117 13.70 -3.31 13.23
CA PRO A 117 14.67 -4.19 13.86
C PRO A 117 15.56 -4.88 12.81
N GLY A 118 16.87 -4.62 12.87
CA GLY A 118 17.85 -5.12 11.88
C GLY A 118 18.12 -4.16 10.71
N GLY A 119 17.38 -3.05 10.60
CA GLY A 119 17.67 -1.95 9.69
C GLY A 119 18.90 -1.16 10.14
N ALA A 120 19.53 -0.43 9.20
CA ALA A 120 20.80 0.25 9.46
C ALA A 120 20.75 1.21 10.66
N ILE A 121 19.66 1.97 10.84
CA ILE A 121 19.51 2.88 11.99
C ILE A 121 19.36 2.08 13.28
N ALA A 122 18.57 1.00 13.28
CA ALA A 122 18.41 0.15 14.47
C ALA A 122 19.73 -0.55 14.87
N LEU A 123 20.53 -0.98 13.89
CA LEU A 123 21.85 -1.57 14.11
C LEU A 123 22.86 -0.55 14.65
N ILE A 124 22.85 0.68 14.13
CA ILE A 124 23.69 1.78 14.64
C ILE A 124 23.27 2.14 16.07
N ALA A 125 21.97 2.34 16.31
CA ALA A 125 21.45 2.73 17.62
C ALA A 125 21.69 1.66 18.71
N SER A 126 21.70 0.38 18.32
CA SER A 126 22.01 -0.75 19.22
C SER A 126 23.51 -0.98 19.44
N GLY A 127 24.39 -0.21 18.78
CA GLY A 127 25.85 -0.35 18.87
C GLY A 127 26.40 -1.60 18.17
N GLN A 128 25.60 -2.25 17.32
CA GLN A 128 26.02 -3.42 16.55
C GLN A 128 26.82 -3.04 15.30
N VAL A 129 26.73 -1.79 14.85
CA VAL A 129 27.47 -1.23 13.70
C VAL A 129 27.99 0.16 14.07
N VAL A 130 29.23 0.48 13.68
CA VAL A 130 29.81 1.82 13.81
C VAL A 130 29.56 2.58 12.50
N PRO A 131 28.92 3.76 12.52
CA PRO A 131 28.75 4.56 11.31
C PRO A 131 30.12 5.05 10.80
N GLU A 132 30.36 4.90 9.49
CA GLU A 132 31.55 5.45 8.81
C GLU A 132 31.51 6.98 8.70
#